data_AF-A0A7S3NBI1-F1
#
_entry.id   AF-A0A7S3NBI1-F1
#
_cell.length_a   1.000
_cell.length_b   1.000
_cell.length_c   1.000
_cell.angle_alpha   90.00
_cell.angle_beta   90.00
_cell.angle_gamma   90.00
#
_symmetry.space_group_name_H-M   'P 1'
#
loop_
_entity.id
_entity.type
_entity.pdbx_description
1 polymer ?
#
loop_
_entity_poly.entity_id
_entity_poly.type
_entity_poly.pdbx_seq_one_letter_code
_entity_poly.pdbx_strand_id
1 'polypeptide(L)'
;MIYRRMKVVSLEGVDYRTKDRASISKYNKERDDLWKDMVGDQASEIVTIKVAHGRTLTIPKYKNHTAMMSFYDLCGKPLGNSDYIGLCKNIHTLILTDVPILSLDRRDYLRRFIWLIDELYNFKI
;
A
#
# COMPACT_ATOMS: atom_id res chain seq x y z
N MET A 1 -12.12 10.24 37.26
CA MET A 1 -11.98 11.73 37.28
C MET A 1 -11.77 12.38 35.91
N ILE A 2 -11.82 11.67 34.77
CA ILE A 2 -11.49 12.24 33.44
C ILE A 2 -12.72 12.78 32.68
N TYR A 3 -13.93 12.29 32.96
CA TYR A 3 -15.15 12.67 32.22
C TYR A 3 -15.66 14.11 32.47
N ARG A 4 -15.18 14.81 33.51
CA ARG A 4 -15.75 16.09 33.94
C ARG A 4 -15.18 17.31 33.20
N ARG A 5 -14.19 17.13 32.32
CA ARG A 5 -13.51 18.23 31.59
C ARG A 5 -13.37 18.02 30.09
N MET A 6 -13.85 16.91 29.53
CA MET A 6 -13.69 16.61 28.11
C MET A 6 -15.00 16.86 27.36
N LYS A 7 -15.02 17.92 26.54
CA LYS A 7 -16.11 18.15 25.59
C LYS A 7 -15.87 17.23 24.39
N VAL A 8 -16.53 16.07 24.38
CA VAL A 8 -16.53 15.18 23.21
C VAL A 8 -17.37 15.85 22.13
N VAL A 9 -16.71 16.28 21.06
CA VAL A 9 -17.38 16.77 19.86
C VAL A 9 -17.40 15.61 18.87
N SER A 10 -18.58 15.07 18.59
CA SER A 10 -18.74 14.13 17.50
C SER A 10 -18.54 14.88 16.20
N LEU A 11 -17.52 14.51 15.43
CA LEU A 11 -17.38 14.99 14.05
C LEU A 11 -18.37 14.19 13.20
N GLU A 12 -19.16 14.85 12.37
CA GLU A 12 -19.98 14.19 11.36
C GLU A 12 -19.05 13.65 10.26
N GLY A 13 -18.47 12.49 10.51
CA GLY A 13 -17.61 11.78 9.59
C GLY A 13 -18.00 10.31 9.57
N VAL A 14 -17.92 9.70 8.39
CA VAL A 14 -18.11 8.25 8.27
C VAL A 14 -16.93 7.56 8.96
N ASP A 15 -17.18 6.88 10.08
CA ASP A 15 -16.19 6.01 10.70
C ASP A 15 -16.08 4.70 9.89
N TYR A 16 -15.06 4.65 9.04
CA TYR A 16 -14.78 3.48 8.20
C TYR A 16 -14.31 2.25 9.00
N ARG A 17 -13.95 2.39 10.29
CA ARG A 17 -13.55 1.27 11.15
C ARG A 17 -14.76 0.47 11.64
N THR A 18 -15.92 1.12 11.74
CA THR A 18 -17.20 0.51 12.13
C THR A 18 -18.01 -0.01 10.93
N LYS A 19 -17.56 0.24 9.69
CA LYS A 19 -18.09 -0.48 8.53
C LYS A 19 -17.76 -1.96 8.70
N ASP A 20 -18.80 -2.68 9.08
CA ASP A 20 -19.00 -4.13 9.11
C ASP A 20 -17.76 -4.95 8.72
N ARG A 21 -17.31 -5.85 9.60
CA ARG A 21 -16.28 -6.86 9.25
C ARG A 21 -16.69 -7.68 8.01
N ALA A 22 -17.98 -7.74 7.68
CA ALA A 22 -18.46 -8.30 6.41
C ALA A 22 -17.96 -7.53 5.16
N SER A 23 -17.61 -6.25 5.28
CA SER A 23 -17.00 -5.45 4.20
C SER A 23 -15.57 -5.87 3.90
N ILE A 24 -14.84 -6.43 4.87
CA ILE A 24 -13.49 -6.99 4.65
C ILE A 24 -13.58 -8.24 3.77
N SER A 25 -14.63 -9.04 3.92
CA SER A 25 -14.93 -10.17 3.03
C SER A 25 -15.33 -9.74 1.61
N LYS A 26 -15.70 -8.48 1.40
CA LYS A 26 -16.15 -7.96 0.09
C LYS A 26 -15.01 -7.70 -0.89
N TYR A 27 -13.77 -7.68 -0.40
CA TYR A 27 -12.55 -7.44 -1.20
C TYR A 27 -11.72 -8.70 -1.47
N ASN A 28 -12.32 -9.89 -1.38
CA ASN A 28 -11.74 -11.09 -1.99
C ASN A 28 -12.01 -11.10 -3.51
N LYS A 29 -11.65 -10.00 -4.18
CA LYS A 29 -11.63 -9.98 -5.64
C LYS A 29 -10.33 -10.62 -6.08
N GLU A 30 -10.36 -11.49 -7.09
CA GLU A 30 -9.13 -12.07 -7.62
C GLU A 30 -8.22 -10.94 -8.12
N ARG A 31 -6.91 -11.08 -7.90
CA ARG A 31 -5.90 -10.05 -8.19
C ARG A 31 -6.00 -9.55 -9.64
N ASP A 32 -6.35 -10.43 -10.56
CA ASP A 32 -6.47 -10.14 -11.98
C ASP A 32 -7.75 -9.36 -12.31
N ASP A 33 -8.84 -9.56 -11.58
CA ASP A 33 -10.07 -8.77 -11.76
C ASP A 33 -9.88 -7.33 -11.30
N LEU A 34 -9.20 -7.13 -10.16
CA LEU A 34 -8.91 -5.78 -9.68
C LEU A 34 -7.94 -5.03 -10.59
N TRP A 35 -6.98 -5.73 -11.19
CA TRP A 35 -6.11 -5.16 -12.21
C TRP A 35 -6.91 -4.70 -13.44
N LYS A 36 -7.80 -5.55 -13.96
CA LYS A 36 -8.66 -5.23 -15.10
C LYS A 36 -9.58 -4.05 -14.84
N ASP A 37 -10.15 -3.94 -13.64
CA ASP A 37 -10.99 -2.80 -13.29
C ASP A 37 -10.22 -1.47 -13.27
N MET A 38 -8.95 -1.49 -12.83
CA MET A 38 -8.13 -0.30 -12.67
C MET A 38 -7.46 0.16 -13.98
N VAL A 39 -6.99 -0.79 -14.78
CA VAL A 39 -6.12 -0.53 -15.94
C VAL A 39 -6.81 -0.90 -17.28
N GLY A 40 -7.92 -1.62 -17.23
CA GLY A 40 -8.58 -2.22 -18.39
C GLY A 40 -7.91 -3.53 -18.84
N ASP A 41 -8.28 -3.99 -20.03
CA ASP A 41 -7.71 -5.21 -20.64
C ASP A 41 -6.33 -4.98 -21.30
N GLN A 42 -5.61 -3.95 -20.84
CA GLN A 42 -4.30 -3.61 -21.40
C GLN A 42 -3.22 -4.55 -20.83
N ALA A 43 -2.33 -5.00 -21.72
CA ALA A 43 -1.18 -5.79 -21.31
C ALA A 43 -0.32 -5.04 -20.29
N SER A 44 -0.03 -5.70 -19.16
CA SER A 44 0.93 -5.21 -18.16
C SER A 44 2.36 -5.49 -18.61
N GLU A 45 3.28 -4.61 -18.26
CA GLU A 45 4.71 -4.77 -18.52
C GLU A 45 5.51 -4.94 -17.22
N ILE A 46 6.64 -5.63 -17.32
CA ILE A 46 7.64 -5.67 -16.25
C ILE A 46 8.55 -4.46 -16.46
N VAL A 47 8.56 -3.55 -15.49
CA VAL A 47 9.38 -2.33 -15.55
C VAL A 47 10.38 -2.31 -14.42
N THR A 48 11.61 -1.89 -14.71
CA THR A 48 12.61 -1.62 -13.68
C THR A 48 12.79 -0.12 -13.54
N ILE A 49 12.43 0.41 -12.38
CA ILE A 49 12.56 1.83 -12.07
C ILE A 49 13.84 2.09 -11.29
N LYS A 50 14.39 3.29 -11.44
CA LYS A 50 15.49 3.77 -10.61
C LYS A 50 14.92 4.27 -9.29
N VAL A 51 15.52 3.84 -8.19
CA VAL A 51 15.22 4.31 -6.83
C VAL A 51 16.47 4.97 -6.23
N ALA A 52 16.46 5.25 -4.93
CA ALA A 52 17.51 6.02 -4.29
C ALA A 52 18.90 5.35 -4.41
N HIS A 53 19.95 6.17 -4.35
CA HIS A 53 21.34 5.71 -4.29
C HIS A 53 21.77 4.79 -5.46
N GLY A 54 21.22 5.01 -6.65
CA GLY A 54 21.57 4.23 -7.85
C GLY A 54 21.01 2.80 -7.86
N ARG A 55 20.17 2.45 -6.88
CA ARG A 55 19.48 1.16 -6.84
C ARG A 55 18.34 1.13 -7.85
N THR A 56 17.88 -0.08 -8.15
CA THR A 56 16.72 -0.31 -9.00
C THR A 56 15.68 -1.17 -8.29
N LEU A 57 14.41 -0.98 -8.68
CA LEU A 57 13.28 -1.77 -8.21
C LEU A 57 12.49 -2.28 -9.41
N THR A 58 12.33 -3.59 -9.49
CA THR A 58 11.53 -4.23 -10.55
C THR A 58 10.07 -4.32 -10.11
N ILE A 59 9.17 -3.82 -10.94
CA ILE A 59 7.73 -3.86 -10.81
C ILE A 59 7.19 -4.97 -11.74
N PRO A 60 6.60 -6.06 -11.21
CA PRO A 60 6.16 -7.19 -12.03
C PRO A 60 4.99 -6.88 -12.96
N LYS A 61 4.04 -6.06 -12.52
CA LYS A 61 2.93 -5.58 -13.33
C LYS A 61 2.86 -4.07 -13.22
N TYR A 62 3.17 -3.38 -14.31
CA TYR A 62 3.12 -1.93 -14.43
C TYR A 62 2.35 -1.53 -15.67
N LYS A 63 1.53 -0.49 -15.54
CA LYS A 63 0.87 0.16 -16.68
C LYS A 63 0.32 1.52 -16.27
N ASN A 64 0.48 2.55 -17.10
CA ASN A 64 -0.10 3.88 -16.88
C ASN A 64 0.14 4.39 -15.44
N HIS A 65 1.38 4.31 -14.94
CA HIS A 65 1.74 4.69 -13.55
C HIS A 65 0.97 3.95 -12.44
N THR A 66 0.31 2.84 -12.76
CA THR A 66 -0.28 1.90 -11.82
C THR A 66 0.63 0.69 -11.70
N ALA A 67 1.03 0.37 -10.48
CA ALA A 67 1.86 -0.78 -10.18
C ALA A 67 1.07 -1.81 -9.38
N MET A 68 1.24 -3.09 -9.69
CA MET A 68 0.77 -4.20 -8.87
C MET A 68 1.97 -5.02 -8.42
N MET A 69 2.12 -5.12 -7.09
CA MET A 69 3.27 -5.76 -6.44
C MET A 69 2.80 -6.61 -5.26
N SER A 70 3.57 -7.64 -4.91
CA SER A 70 3.31 -8.39 -3.67
C SER A 70 3.91 -7.65 -2.47
N PHE A 71 3.40 -7.96 -1.28
CA PHE A 71 3.98 -7.49 -0.03
C PHE A 71 5.47 -7.84 0.08
N TYR A 72 5.84 -9.05 -0.34
CA TYR A 72 7.22 -9.52 -0.27
C TYR A 72 8.15 -8.84 -1.29
N ASP A 73 7.61 -8.34 -2.40
CA ASP A 73 8.41 -7.55 -3.35
C ASP A 73 8.89 -6.23 -2.77
N LEU A 74 8.16 -5.65 -1.82
CA LEU A 74 8.46 -4.37 -1.19
C LEU A 74 9.06 -4.57 0.21
N CYS A 75 8.33 -5.22 1.11
CA CYS A 75 8.72 -5.34 2.51
C CYS A 75 9.65 -6.54 2.77
N GLY A 76 9.63 -7.56 1.90
CA GLY A 76 10.52 -8.73 2.01
C GLY A 76 11.96 -8.46 1.59
N LYS A 77 12.20 -7.44 0.76
CA LYS A 77 13.52 -7.03 0.27
C LYS A 77 14.13 -5.95 1.18
N PRO A 78 15.47 -5.80 1.24
CA PRO A 78 16.14 -4.76 2.03
C PRO A 78 15.99 -3.38 1.39
N LEU A 79 14.75 -2.88 1.32
CA LEU A 79 14.39 -1.54 0.89
C LEU A 79 14.35 -0.61 2.10
N GLY A 80 14.86 0.61 1.93
CA GLY A 80 14.75 1.69 2.89
C GLY A 80 13.67 2.70 2.50
N ASN A 81 13.37 3.64 3.39
CA ASN A 81 12.39 4.71 3.13
C ASN A 81 12.67 5.44 1.80
N SER A 82 13.94 5.79 1.53
CA SER A 82 14.32 6.46 0.27
C SER A 82 13.99 5.66 -1.00
N ASP A 83 13.95 4.33 -0.91
CA ASP A 83 13.58 3.48 -2.05
C ASP A 83 12.07 3.60 -2.33
N TYR A 84 11.25 3.70 -1.27
CA TYR A 84 9.81 3.93 -1.39
C TYR A 84 9.48 5.32 -1.92
N ILE A 85 10.25 6.35 -1.55
CA ILE A 85 10.15 7.67 -2.21
C ILE A 85 10.41 7.53 -3.71
N GLY A 86 11.41 6.74 -4.10
CA GLY A 86 11.70 6.42 -5.50
C GLY A 86 10.52 5.74 -6.19
N LEU A 87 9.90 4.75 -5.54
CA LEU A 87 8.68 4.10 -6.03
C LEU A 87 7.55 5.12 -6.23
N CYS A 88 7.23 5.91 -5.21
CA CYS A 88 6.13 6.88 -5.22
C CYS A 88 6.30 7.96 -6.30
N LYS A 89 7.53 8.29 -6.69
CA LYS A 89 7.79 9.22 -7.80
C LYS A 89 7.49 8.63 -9.19
N ASN A 90 7.42 7.31 -9.32
CA ASN A 90 7.20 6.63 -10.60
C ASN A 90 5.76 6.13 -10.77
N ILE A 91 4.95 6.09 -9.71
CA ILE A 91 3.58 5.57 -9.72
C ILE A 91 2.61 6.59 -9.12
N HIS A 92 1.34 6.54 -9.51
CA HIS A 92 0.25 7.24 -8.84
C HIS A 92 -0.73 6.28 -8.16
N THR A 93 -0.63 4.97 -8.42
CA THR A 93 -1.50 3.96 -7.82
C THR A 93 -0.70 2.69 -7.55
N LEU A 94 -0.84 2.15 -6.34
CA LEU A 94 -0.24 0.88 -5.93
C LEU A 94 -1.32 -0.13 -5.54
N ILE A 95 -1.36 -1.25 -6.26
CA ILE A 95 -2.11 -2.44 -5.89
C ILE A 95 -1.16 -3.36 -5.13
N LEU A 96 -1.33 -3.41 -3.81
CA LEU A 96 -0.54 -4.29 -2.95
C LEU A 96 -1.27 -5.61 -2.71
N THR A 97 -0.57 -6.71 -2.96
CA THR A 97 -1.13 -8.07 -2.92
C THR A 97 -0.39 -8.95 -1.91
N ASP A 98 -1.01 -10.05 -1.48
CA ASP A 98 -0.41 -11.03 -0.57
C ASP A 98 0.09 -10.44 0.76
N VAL A 99 -0.63 -9.45 1.31
CA VAL A 99 -0.30 -8.85 2.61
C VAL A 99 -0.57 -9.89 3.72
N PRO A 100 0.46 -10.36 4.44
CA PRO A 100 0.27 -11.37 5.47
C PRO A 100 -0.37 -10.76 6.72
N ILE A 101 -0.83 -11.62 7.62
CA ILE A 101 -1.14 -11.19 8.99
C ILE A 101 0.19 -10.81 9.64
N LEU A 102 0.39 -9.52 9.89
CA LEU A 102 1.62 -9.01 10.49
C LEU A 102 1.58 -9.19 12.00
N SER A 103 2.58 -9.87 12.54
CA SER A 103 2.81 -10.04 13.97
C SER A 103 4.16 -9.45 14.39
N LEU A 104 4.32 -9.24 15.70
CA LEU A 104 5.50 -8.60 16.30
C LEU A 104 6.77 -9.45 16.23
N ASP A 105 6.68 -10.71 15.79
CA ASP A 105 7.81 -11.59 15.48
C ASP A 105 8.57 -11.15 14.22
N ARG A 106 7.90 -10.45 13.28
CA ARG A 106 8.48 -9.94 12.02
C ARG A 106 8.57 -8.41 12.02
N ARG A 107 9.27 -7.86 13.02
CA ARG A 107 9.41 -6.40 13.22
C ARG A 107 10.04 -5.67 12.04
N ASP A 108 10.93 -6.32 11.31
CA ASP A 108 11.58 -5.79 10.12
C ASP A 108 10.57 -5.52 9.00
N TYR A 109 9.70 -6.48 8.72
CA TYR A 109 8.64 -6.34 7.72
C TYR A 109 7.60 -5.32 8.14
N LEU A 110 7.19 -5.36 9.41
CA LEU A 110 6.26 -4.40 9.98
C LEU A 110 6.79 -2.96 9.86
N ARG A 111 8.06 -2.73 10.22
CA ARG A 111 8.69 -1.41 10.10
C ARG A 111 8.73 -0.92 8.64
N ARG A 112 9.12 -1.80 7.71
CA ARG A 112 9.14 -1.48 6.28
C ARG A 112 7.74 -1.18 5.75
N PHE A 113 6.73 -1.90 6.22
CA PHE A 113 5.36 -1.66 5.82
C PHE A 113 4.85 -0.32 6.34
N ILE A 114 5.16 0.04 7.59
CA ILE A 114 4.85 1.36 8.14
C ILE A 114 5.49 2.46 7.29
N TRP A 115 6.78 2.32 6.95
CA TRP A 115 7.45 3.30 6.08
C TRP A 115 6.84 3.38 4.69
N LEU A 116 6.46 2.24 4.10
CA LEU A 116 5.79 2.24 2.80
C LEU A 116 4.47 3.03 2.87
N ILE A 117 3.61 2.76 3.86
CA ILE A 117 2.33 3.45 4.01
C ILE A 117 2.52 4.95 4.28
N ASP A 118 3.51 5.30 5.11
CA ASP A 118 3.85 6.69 5.40
C ASP A 118 4.21 7.47 4.12
N GLU A 119 5.09 6.89 3.28
CA GLU A 119 5.47 7.52 2.02
C GLU A 119 4.33 7.58 1.00
N LEU A 120 3.52 6.51 0.87
CA LEU A 120 2.35 6.54 -0.02
C LEU A 120 1.37 7.65 0.39
N TYR A 121 1.16 7.83 1.69
CA TYR A 121 0.31 8.89 2.22
C TYR A 121 0.89 10.29 1.92
N ASN A 122 2.20 10.47 2.09
CA ASN A 122 2.88 11.73 1.77
C ASN A 122 2.73 12.12 0.29
N PHE A 123 2.76 11.14 -0.61
CA PHE A 123 2.61 11.34 -2.06
C PHE A 123 1.16 11.32 -2.55
N LYS A 124 0.18 11.06 -1.67
CA LYS A 124 -1.25 10.97 -1.99
C LYS A 124 -1.57 9.90 -3.05
N ILE A 125 -0.93 8.73 -2.91
CA ILE A 125 -1.13 7.54 -3.76
C ILE A 125 -2.27 6.67 -3.22
#